data_AF-A0A4Q3WML1-F1
#
_entry.id   AF-A0A4Q3WML1-F1
#
_cell.length_a   1.000
_cell.length_b   1.000
_cell.length_c   1.000
_cell.angle_alpha   90.00
_cell.angle_beta   90.00
_cell.angle_gamma   90.00
#
_symmetry.space_group_name_H-M   'P 1'
#
loop_
_entity.id
_entity.type
_entity.pdbx_description
1 polymer ?
#
loop_
_entity_poly.entity_id
_entity_poly.type
_entity_poly.pdbx_seq_one_letter_code
_entity_poly.pdbx_strand_id
1 'polypeptide(L)'
;MRCAFILAAILLTGQAFADTGKTPLVVEMFTSKFCPSCPAAEHRMKNVAEEHADVLVIFEHVDYWDRDAKTKDPYGLPDLTQRQYDVASAMGRRPGEVFTPMPIIDGQILVNPPLMFSWGSALEKGRALPEKPRLAVSKDADGSLEIVVPTPLYAANREMWVLGVEQVKNEKAWRVRGLVQGTVKDGKARIAAASMPKGDAYVVLWQDNGPNKIVAMGSLGVNP
;
A
#
# COMPACT_ATOMS: atom_id res chain seq x y z
N MET A 1 -52.23 8.83 39.48
CA MET A 1 -51.65 8.43 38.17
C MET A 1 -50.22 8.97 38.11
N ARG A 2 -49.20 8.11 38.19
CA ARG A 2 -47.79 8.49 38.06
C ARG A 2 -47.26 7.83 36.79
N CYS A 3 -47.09 8.61 35.71
CA CYS A 3 -46.48 8.14 34.48
C CYS A 3 -44.95 8.12 34.66
N ALA A 4 -44.37 6.93 34.75
CA ALA A 4 -42.93 6.75 34.69
C ALA A 4 -42.49 6.76 33.21
N PHE A 5 -41.71 7.76 32.83
CA PHE A 5 -41.04 7.79 31.52
C PHE A 5 -39.79 6.91 31.60
N ILE A 6 -39.78 5.82 30.84
CA ILE A 6 -38.60 4.98 30.63
C ILE A 6 -37.79 5.63 29.51
N LEU A 7 -36.62 6.20 29.84
CA LEU A 7 -35.62 6.60 28.86
C LEU A 7 -34.93 5.34 28.33
N ALA A 8 -35.21 4.97 27.08
CA ALA A 8 -34.45 3.95 26.38
C ALA A 8 -33.15 4.58 25.83
N ALA A 9 -31.99 4.17 26.37
CA ALA A 9 -30.69 4.52 25.83
C ALA A 9 -30.46 3.77 24.51
N ILE A 10 -30.46 4.48 23.38
CA ILE A 10 -30.11 3.93 22.07
C ILE A 10 -28.58 3.84 22.01
N LEU A 11 -28.04 2.64 22.20
CA LEU A 11 -26.65 2.32 21.87
C LEU A 11 -26.50 2.37 20.34
N LEU A 12 -25.87 3.45 19.83
CA LEU A 12 -25.37 3.46 18.45
C LEU A 12 -24.20 2.48 18.36
N THR A 13 -24.50 1.23 18.02
CA THR A 13 -23.49 0.31 17.50
C THR A 13 -23.09 0.82 16.11
N GLY A 14 -21.89 1.38 16.00
CA GLY A 14 -21.31 1.75 14.71
C GLY A 14 -21.22 0.50 13.83
N GLN A 15 -22.11 0.38 12.85
CA GLN A 15 -22.01 -0.64 11.82
C GLN A 15 -20.85 -0.25 10.91
N ALA A 16 -19.71 -0.91 11.07
CA ALA A 16 -18.67 -0.88 10.06
C ALA A 16 -19.23 -1.54 8.79
N PHE A 17 -19.53 -0.73 7.77
CA PHE A 17 -19.84 -1.23 6.44
C PHE A 17 -18.54 -1.84 5.87
N ALA A 18 -18.48 -3.16 5.82
CA ALA A 18 -17.49 -3.84 5.00
C ALA A 18 -17.83 -3.53 3.54
N ASP A 19 -16.99 -2.73 2.88
CA ASP A 19 -17.07 -2.49 1.44
C ASP A 19 -16.87 -3.83 0.71
N THR A 20 -17.93 -4.31 0.06
CA THR A 20 -18.02 -5.61 -0.62
C THR A 20 -17.38 -5.60 -2.02
N GLY A 21 -16.70 -4.52 -2.41
CA GLY A 21 -15.89 -4.50 -3.63
C GLY A 21 -14.69 -5.44 -3.56
N LYS A 22 -14.28 -5.99 -4.71
CA LYS A 22 -13.05 -6.77 -4.82
C LYS A 22 -11.86 -5.95 -4.35
N THR A 23 -10.93 -6.58 -3.65
CA THR A 23 -9.67 -5.95 -3.27
C THR A 23 -8.82 -5.71 -4.53
N PRO A 24 -8.35 -4.48 -4.79
CA PRO A 24 -7.60 -4.18 -6.01
C PRO A 24 -6.27 -4.92 -6.04
N LEU A 25 -5.73 -5.19 -7.23
CA LEU A 25 -4.33 -5.55 -7.42
C LEU A 25 -3.46 -4.36 -7.02
N VAL A 26 -2.48 -4.58 -6.15
CA VAL A 26 -1.55 -3.53 -5.76
C VAL A 26 -0.33 -3.62 -6.66
N VAL A 27 0.03 -2.51 -7.30
CA VAL A 27 1.29 -2.36 -8.02
C VAL A 27 2.19 -1.43 -7.21
N GLU A 28 3.16 -2.03 -6.54
CA GLU A 28 4.28 -1.34 -5.88
C GLU A 28 5.32 -1.02 -6.97
N MET A 29 5.48 0.24 -7.33
CA MET A 29 6.45 0.70 -8.33
C MET A 29 7.56 1.49 -7.68
N PHE A 30 8.73 0.86 -7.53
CA PHE A 30 9.93 1.56 -7.09
C PHE A 30 10.49 2.41 -8.24
N THR A 31 10.69 3.70 -7.98
CA THR A 31 10.97 4.72 -9.01
C THR A 31 11.88 5.83 -8.46
N SER A 32 12.32 6.75 -9.32
CA SER A 32 12.98 8.00 -8.91
C SER A 32 12.87 9.03 -10.02
N LYS A 33 12.78 10.32 -9.66
CA LYS A 33 12.83 11.44 -10.60
C LYS A 33 14.09 11.45 -11.47
N PHE A 34 15.23 10.99 -10.94
CA PHE A 34 16.52 11.05 -11.62
C PHE A 34 16.92 9.75 -12.33
N CYS A 35 16.11 8.70 -12.19
CA CYS A 35 16.20 7.51 -13.01
C CYS A 35 15.73 7.83 -14.45
N PRO A 36 16.55 7.65 -15.49
CA PRO A 36 16.24 8.13 -16.84
C PRO A 36 14.94 7.57 -17.46
N SER A 37 14.62 6.30 -17.20
CA SER A 37 13.44 5.62 -17.75
C SER A 37 12.19 5.74 -16.86
N CYS A 38 12.36 6.17 -15.62
CA CYS A 38 11.30 6.17 -14.61
C CYS A 38 10.14 7.14 -14.92
N PRO A 39 10.35 8.39 -15.39
CA PRO A 39 9.24 9.28 -15.74
C PRO A 39 8.29 8.70 -16.79
N ALA A 40 8.83 7.98 -17.78
CA ALA A 40 8.03 7.32 -18.80
C ALA A 40 7.25 6.12 -18.23
N ALA A 41 7.86 5.37 -17.31
CA ALA A 41 7.22 4.25 -16.63
C ALA A 41 6.10 4.72 -15.68
N GLU A 42 6.32 5.78 -14.89
CA GLU A 42 5.27 6.38 -14.07
C GLU A 42 4.10 6.86 -14.93
N HIS A 43 4.38 7.55 -16.05
CA HIS A 43 3.34 7.97 -16.97
C HIS A 43 2.51 6.78 -17.49
N ARG A 44 3.15 5.67 -17.88
CA ARG A 44 2.41 4.47 -18.30
C ARG A 44 1.57 3.90 -17.15
N MET A 45 2.10 3.89 -15.92
CA MET A 45 1.38 3.34 -14.77
C MET A 45 0.16 4.17 -14.36
N LYS A 46 0.23 5.49 -14.48
CA LYS A 46 -0.96 6.34 -14.28
C LYS A 46 -2.05 5.98 -15.29
N ASN A 47 -1.71 5.80 -16.56
CA ASN A 47 -2.68 5.34 -17.56
C ASN A 47 -3.23 3.95 -17.22
N VAL A 48 -2.40 3.02 -16.73
CA VAL A 48 -2.86 1.69 -16.29
C VAL A 48 -3.88 1.83 -15.15
N ALA A 49 -3.65 2.69 -14.17
CA ALA A 49 -4.61 2.93 -13.08
C ALA A 49 -5.93 3.53 -13.58
N GLU A 50 -5.87 4.45 -14.54
CA GLU A 50 -7.09 5.01 -15.16
C GLU A 50 -7.86 3.98 -16.00
N GLU A 51 -7.14 3.13 -16.75
CA GLU A 51 -7.69 2.08 -17.61
C GLU A 51 -8.30 0.91 -16.80
N HIS A 52 -7.81 0.67 -15.58
CA HIS A 52 -8.14 -0.51 -14.78
C HIS A 52 -8.52 -0.14 -13.34
N ALA A 53 -9.82 0.03 -13.08
CA ALA A 53 -10.36 0.33 -11.76
C ALA A 53 -10.12 -0.76 -10.69
N ASP A 54 -9.65 -1.94 -11.09
CA ASP A 54 -9.25 -3.02 -10.20
C ASP A 54 -7.75 -2.97 -9.82
N VAL A 55 -7.03 -1.89 -10.17
CA VAL A 55 -5.58 -1.76 -9.97
C VAL A 55 -5.26 -0.51 -9.15
N LEU A 56 -4.64 -0.69 -7.99
CA LEU A 56 -4.07 0.38 -7.18
C LEU A 56 -2.58 0.54 -7.49
N VAL A 57 -2.18 1.70 -8.00
CA VAL A 57 -0.77 2.02 -8.27
C VAL A 57 -0.20 2.89 -7.16
N ILE A 58 0.90 2.44 -6.55
CA ILE A 58 1.68 3.21 -5.59
C ILE A 58 3.13 3.36 -6.05
N PHE A 59 3.61 4.60 -6.04
CA PHE A 59 4.98 4.96 -6.39
C PHE A 59 5.82 5.10 -5.13
N GLU A 60 6.89 4.32 -5.07
CA GLU A 60 7.86 4.30 -3.98
C GLU A 60 9.18 4.90 -4.49
N HIS A 61 9.40 6.16 -4.17
CA HIS A 61 10.57 6.89 -4.65
C HIS A 61 11.81 6.56 -3.80
N VAL A 62 12.78 5.92 -4.44
CA VAL A 62 14.08 5.58 -3.83
C VAL A 62 15.02 6.78 -3.87
N ASP A 63 15.94 6.84 -2.92
CA ASP A 63 16.85 7.98 -2.73
C ASP A 63 18.24 7.78 -3.34
N TYR A 64 18.62 6.57 -3.76
CA TYR A 64 20.01 6.31 -4.17
C TYR A 64 20.43 7.05 -5.45
N TRP A 65 19.47 7.48 -6.28
CA TRP A 65 19.74 8.33 -7.45
C TRP A 65 20.08 9.78 -7.07
N ASP A 66 19.71 10.24 -5.87
CA ASP A 66 19.97 11.61 -5.44
C ASP A 66 21.47 11.87 -5.23
N ARG A 67 22.27 10.82 -5.04
CA ARG A 67 23.71 10.90 -4.81
C ARG A 67 24.46 11.55 -5.98
N ASP A 68 23.99 11.32 -7.20
CA ASP A 68 24.59 11.84 -8.43
C ASP A 68 23.85 13.08 -8.97
N ALA A 69 22.77 13.50 -8.29
CA ALA A 69 21.93 14.61 -8.71
C ALA A 69 22.33 15.94 -8.04
N LYS A 70 22.07 17.06 -8.73
CA LYS A 70 22.31 18.41 -8.19
C LYS A 70 21.30 18.80 -7.10
N THR A 71 20.16 18.13 -7.06
CA THR A 71 19.03 18.36 -6.15
C THR A 71 18.42 17.01 -5.79
N LYS A 72 17.70 16.92 -4.67
CA LYS A 72 17.04 15.69 -4.23
C LYS A 72 15.67 15.49 -4.90
N ASP A 73 15.24 14.24 -5.02
CA ASP A 73 13.85 13.91 -5.34
C ASP A 73 12.99 14.27 -4.13
N PRO A 74 11.99 15.16 -4.25
CA PRO A 74 11.14 15.55 -3.11
C PRO A 74 10.31 14.40 -2.53
N TYR A 75 10.24 13.25 -3.21
CA TYR A 75 9.60 12.03 -2.75
C TYR A 75 10.60 10.93 -2.39
N GLY A 76 11.89 11.09 -2.71
CA GLY A 76 12.94 10.11 -2.43
C GLY A 76 13.13 9.91 -0.92
N LEU A 77 12.97 8.66 -0.45
CA LEU A 77 13.12 8.31 0.96
C LEU A 77 14.10 7.15 1.14
N PRO A 78 15.08 7.26 2.08
CA PRO A 78 15.96 6.14 2.42
C PRO A 78 15.21 4.88 2.86
N ASP A 79 14.09 5.04 3.59
CA ASP A 79 13.26 3.93 4.04
C ASP A 79 12.61 3.17 2.86
N LEU A 80 12.30 3.85 1.76
CA LEU A 80 11.78 3.22 0.54
C LEU A 80 12.88 2.53 -0.26
N THR A 81 14.10 3.08 -0.26
CA THR A 81 15.28 2.37 -0.76
C THR A 81 15.49 1.07 0.03
N GLN A 82 15.48 1.12 1.37
CA GLN A 82 15.65 -0.07 2.19
C GLN A 82 14.53 -1.10 1.92
N ARG A 83 13.27 -0.65 1.89
CA ARG A 83 12.13 -1.49 1.54
C ARG A 83 12.32 -2.17 0.17
N GLN A 84 12.83 -1.45 -0.83
CA GLN A 84 13.13 -2.03 -2.14
C GLN A 84 14.14 -3.19 -2.05
N TYR A 85 15.22 -3.00 -1.29
CA TYR A 85 16.23 -4.03 -1.07
C TYR A 85 15.64 -5.25 -0.34
N ASP A 86 14.79 -5.02 0.66
CA ASP A 86 14.14 -6.10 1.41
C ASP A 86 13.21 -6.92 0.51
N VAL A 87 12.35 -6.25 -0.27
CA VAL A 87 11.48 -6.90 -1.26
C VAL A 87 12.32 -7.69 -2.28
N ALA A 88 13.36 -7.09 -2.84
CA ALA A 88 14.23 -7.77 -3.80
C ALA A 88 14.92 -9.01 -3.21
N SER A 89 15.38 -8.92 -1.96
CA SER A 89 15.97 -10.04 -1.22
C SER A 89 14.96 -11.16 -1.01
N ALA A 90 13.71 -10.85 -0.62
CA ALA A 90 12.66 -11.85 -0.46
C ALA A 90 12.25 -12.52 -1.78
N MET A 91 12.47 -11.85 -2.91
CA MET A 91 12.34 -12.44 -4.26
C MET A 91 13.60 -13.22 -4.71
N GLY A 92 14.59 -13.41 -3.82
CA GLY A 92 15.82 -14.15 -4.09
C GLY A 92 16.85 -13.38 -4.95
N ARG A 93 16.70 -12.06 -5.07
CA ARG A 93 17.59 -11.21 -5.87
C ARG A 93 18.74 -10.68 -5.01
N ARG A 94 19.91 -10.59 -5.61
CA ARG A 94 21.12 -10.04 -4.98
C ARG A 94 21.03 -8.51 -4.94
N PRO A 95 21.73 -7.83 -4.01
CA PRO A 95 21.72 -6.36 -3.94
C PRO A 95 22.12 -5.66 -5.25
N GLY A 96 23.07 -6.23 -6.01
CA GLY A 96 23.50 -5.70 -7.30
C GLY A 96 22.49 -5.88 -8.44
N GLU A 97 21.38 -6.57 -8.19
CA GLU A 97 20.31 -6.76 -9.16
C GLU A 97 19.17 -5.77 -8.96
N VAL A 98 19.12 -5.01 -7.87
CA VAL A 98 18.11 -3.99 -7.60
C VAL A 98 18.18 -2.89 -8.66
N PHE A 99 17.03 -2.46 -9.19
CA PHE A 99 16.95 -1.54 -10.31
C PHE A 99 15.72 -0.64 -10.21
N THR A 100 15.66 0.39 -11.05
CA THR A 100 14.46 1.22 -11.25
C THR A 100 14.27 1.48 -12.74
N PRO A 101 13.01 1.59 -13.23
CA PRO A 101 11.77 1.33 -12.48
C PRO A 101 11.63 -0.17 -12.15
N MET A 102 11.17 -0.51 -10.94
CA MET A 102 10.94 -1.88 -10.52
C MET A 102 9.49 -2.07 -10.05
N PRO A 103 8.58 -2.45 -10.97
CA PRO A 103 7.20 -2.77 -10.66
C PRO A 103 7.00 -4.18 -10.12
N ILE A 104 6.21 -4.30 -9.05
CA ILE A 104 5.82 -5.58 -8.44
C ILE A 104 4.31 -5.60 -8.21
N ILE A 105 3.65 -6.65 -8.69
CA ILE A 105 2.21 -6.87 -8.48
C ILE A 105 2.02 -7.79 -7.27
N ASP A 106 1.26 -7.33 -6.29
CA ASP A 106 0.88 -8.04 -5.06
C ASP A 106 2.06 -8.68 -4.30
N GLY A 107 3.22 -8.04 -4.36
CA GLY A 107 4.46 -8.53 -3.75
C GLY A 107 5.02 -9.82 -4.36
N GLN A 108 4.42 -10.34 -5.44
CA GLN A 108 4.71 -11.68 -5.98
C GLN A 108 5.26 -11.67 -7.40
N ILE A 109 4.82 -10.72 -8.22
CA ILE A 109 5.12 -10.71 -9.66
C ILE A 109 5.98 -9.50 -9.98
N LEU A 110 7.29 -9.71 -10.12
CA LEU A 110 8.20 -8.72 -10.68
C LEU A 110 7.93 -8.57 -12.18
N VAL A 111 7.58 -7.37 -12.63
CA VAL A 111 7.29 -7.09 -14.04
C VAL A 111 8.57 -6.63 -14.74
N ASN A 112 9.20 -7.54 -15.49
CA ASN A 112 10.42 -7.28 -16.26
C ASN A 112 10.10 -6.80 -17.69
N PRO A 113 11.08 -6.25 -18.45
CA PRO A 113 10.90 -6.05 -19.88
C PRO A 113 10.61 -7.41 -20.58
N PRO A 114 9.76 -7.46 -21.63
CA PRO A 114 9.02 -6.37 -22.27
C PRO A 114 7.69 -6.00 -21.58
N LEU A 115 7.29 -6.71 -20.51
CA LEU A 115 6.00 -6.53 -19.85
C LEU A 115 5.82 -5.15 -19.21
N MET A 116 6.92 -4.49 -18.82
CA MET A 116 6.88 -3.09 -18.38
C MET A 116 6.30 -2.12 -19.42
N PHE A 117 6.32 -2.49 -20.70
CA PHE A 117 5.78 -1.71 -21.80
C PHE A 117 4.44 -2.25 -22.31
N SER A 118 4.09 -3.49 -21.96
CA SER A 118 2.84 -4.16 -22.35
C SER A 118 2.21 -4.88 -21.14
N TRP A 119 1.50 -4.10 -20.34
CA TRP A 119 1.01 -4.48 -19.01
C TRP A 119 -0.11 -5.54 -19.01
N GLY A 120 -0.81 -5.73 -20.13
CA GLY A 120 -1.97 -6.61 -20.18
C GLY A 120 -1.69 -8.02 -19.62
N SER A 121 -0.61 -8.67 -20.06
CA SER A 121 -0.28 -10.01 -19.57
C SER A 121 0.24 -10.05 -18.13
N ALA A 122 0.85 -8.96 -17.62
CA ALA A 122 1.24 -8.87 -16.22
C ALA A 122 0.01 -8.74 -15.31
N LEU A 123 -0.96 -7.93 -15.72
CA LEU A 123 -2.24 -7.79 -15.03
C LEU A 123 -3.03 -9.10 -15.04
N GLU A 124 -3.09 -9.81 -16.17
CA GLU A 124 -3.75 -11.13 -16.23
C GLU A 124 -3.11 -12.13 -15.25
N LYS A 125 -1.78 -12.16 -15.14
CA LYS A 125 -1.10 -12.98 -14.12
C LYS A 125 -1.46 -12.55 -12.71
N GLY A 126 -1.56 -11.24 -12.45
CA GLY A 126 -2.00 -10.70 -11.17
C GLY A 126 -3.43 -11.12 -10.83
N ARG A 127 -4.37 -10.99 -11.79
CA ARG A 127 -5.78 -11.37 -11.63
C ARG A 127 -5.99 -12.87 -11.41
N ALA A 128 -5.04 -13.70 -11.86
CA ALA A 128 -5.04 -15.13 -11.62
C ALA A 128 -4.53 -15.51 -10.22
N LEU A 129 -3.96 -14.57 -9.44
CA LEU A 129 -3.60 -14.82 -8.05
C LEU A 129 -4.87 -15.01 -7.20
N PRO A 130 -4.79 -15.79 -6.10
CA PRO A 130 -5.89 -15.90 -5.16
C PRO A 130 -6.32 -14.53 -4.64
N GLU A 131 -7.63 -14.29 -4.59
CA GLU A 131 -8.19 -13.05 -4.07
C GLU A 131 -7.74 -12.84 -2.62
N LYS A 132 -7.20 -11.64 -2.34
CA LYS A 132 -6.77 -11.24 -1.01
C LYS A 132 -7.90 -10.51 -0.27
N PRO A 133 -8.16 -10.80 1.01
CA PRO A 133 -9.18 -10.09 1.76
C PRO A 133 -8.84 -8.62 1.98
N ARG A 134 -9.89 -7.82 2.19
CA ARG A 134 -9.76 -6.42 2.58
C ARG A 134 -9.68 -6.29 4.11
N LEU A 135 -8.70 -5.52 4.59
CA LEU A 135 -8.58 -5.14 6.01
C LEU A 135 -9.51 -3.95 6.27
N ALA A 136 -10.20 -3.96 7.41
CA ALA A 136 -10.91 -2.78 7.88
C ALA A 136 -9.90 -1.80 8.48
N VAL A 137 -9.92 -0.57 7.99
CA VAL A 137 -9.04 0.52 8.42
C VAL A 137 -9.90 1.72 8.77
N SER A 138 -9.79 2.20 10.01
CA SER A 138 -10.55 3.34 10.50
C SER A 138 -9.66 4.31 11.26
N LYS A 139 -10.07 5.58 11.30
CA LYS A 139 -9.43 6.60 12.12
C LYS A 139 -10.26 6.83 13.37
N ASP A 140 -9.62 6.76 14.52
CA ASP A 140 -10.24 7.03 15.81
C ASP A 140 -10.37 8.53 16.07
N ALA A 141 -11.17 8.87 17.09
CA ALA A 141 -11.38 10.26 17.51
C ALA A 141 -10.08 10.98 17.93
N ASP A 142 -9.09 10.24 18.45
CA ASP A 142 -7.76 10.78 18.80
C ASP A 142 -6.82 10.93 17.59
N GLY A 143 -7.30 10.56 16.40
CA GLY A 143 -6.55 10.61 15.15
C GLY A 143 -5.67 9.39 14.88
N SER A 144 -5.62 8.41 15.77
CA SER A 144 -4.91 7.14 15.55
C SER A 144 -5.61 6.30 14.48
N LEU A 145 -4.84 5.44 13.82
CA LEU A 145 -5.37 4.45 12.89
C LEU A 145 -5.63 3.12 13.63
N GLU A 146 -6.85 2.61 13.56
CA GLU A 146 -7.17 1.23 13.93
C GLU A 146 -7.25 0.36 12.67
N ILE A 147 -6.58 -0.79 12.70
CA ILE A 147 -6.60 -1.79 11.63
C ILE A 147 -7.08 -3.10 12.22
N VAL A 148 -8.09 -3.71 11.60
CA VAL A 148 -8.58 -5.05 11.97
C VAL A 148 -8.03 -6.09 11.01
N VAL A 149 -7.35 -7.09 11.57
CA VAL A 149 -6.80 -8.26 10.87
C VAL A 149 -7.53 -9.51 11.38
N PRO A 150 -8.67 -9.88 10.78
CA PRO A 150 -9.49 -10.98 11.29
C PRO A 150 -8.77 -12.33 11.14
N THR A 151 -9.05 -13.27 12.04
CA THR A 151 -8.70 -14.68 11.81
C THR A 151 -9.46 -15.21 10.58
N PRO A 152 -8.83 -16.03 9.72
CA PRO A 152 -7.52 -16.69 9.90
C PRO A 152 -6.33 -15.91 9.31
N LEU A 153 -6.47 -14.63 8.95
CA LEU A 153 -5.39 -13.87 8.31
C LEU A 153 -4.22 -13.57 9.24
N TYR A 154 -4.46 -13.58 10.54
CA TYR A 154 -3.40 -13.45 11.52
C TYR A 154 -2.43 -14.64 11.44
N ALA A 155 -1.16 -14.35 11.18
CA ALA A 155 -0.06 -15.31 11.21
C ALA A 155 1.20 -14.62 11.74
N ALA A 156 2.02 -15.34 12.51
CA ALA A 156 3.19 -14.78 13.19
C ALA A 156 4.37 -14.43 12.24
N ASN A 157 4.37 -14.96 11.02
CA ASN A 157 5.41 -14.75 10.00
C ASN A 157 5.03 -13.65 9.00
N ARG A 158 4.25 -12.67 9.45
CA ARG A 158 3.75 -11.58 8.63
C ARG A 158 4.00 -10.25 9.31
N GLU A 159 4.14 -9.24 8.48
CA GLU A 159 4.43 -7.88 8.87
C GLU A 159 3.39 -6.93 8.28
N MET A 160 3.02 -5.92 9.08
CA MET A 160 2.10 -4.88 8.67
C MET A 160 2.89 -3.66 8.28
N TRP A 161 2.65 -3.17 7.06
CA TRP A 161 3.16 -1.90 6.58
C TRP A 161 2.02 -0.91 6.45
N VAL A 162 2.16 0.26 7.07
CA VAL A 162 1.25 1.39 6.90
C VAL A 162 1.99 2.45 6.11
N LEU A 163 1.53 2.69 4.89
CA LEU A 163 2.10 3.65 3.94
C LEU A 163 1.23 4.91 3.98
N GLY A 164 1.83 6.02 4.38
CA GLY A 164 1.21 7.32 4.19
C GLY A 164 1.42 7.76 2.75
N VAL A 165 0.33 8.10 2.06
CA VAL A 165 0.35 8.38 0.62
C VAL A 165 -0.27 9.74 0.29
N GLU A 166 0.23 10.34 -0.79
CA GLU A 166 -0.27 11.56 -1.40
C GLU A 166 -0.76 11.23 -2.82
N GLN A 167 -1.95 11.69 -3.19
CA GLN A 167 -2.46 11.44 -4.53
C GLN A 167 -1.64 12.22 -5.56
N VAL A 168 -1.29 11.58 -6.67
CA VAL A 168 -0.77 12.28 -7.83
C VAL A 168 -1.88 13.18 -8.37
N LYS A 169 -1.60 14.48 -8.49
CA LYS A 169 -2.60 15.49 -8.86
C LYS A 169 -3.41 15.08 -10.10
N ASN A 170 -4.73 14.92 -9.91
CA ASN A 170 -5.72 14.55 -10.92
C ASN A 170 -5.52 13.17 -11.57
N GLU A 171 -4.91 12.23 -10.86
CA GLU A 171 -4.59 10.89 -11.36
C GLU A 171 -4.97 9.83 -10.31
N LYS A 172 -5.40 8.64 -10.73
CA LYS A 172 -5.64 7.48 -9.84
C LYS A 172 -4.36 6.75 -9.40
N ALA A 173 -3.31 7.50 -9.09
CA ALA A 173 -2.05 6.95 -8.62
C ALA A 173 -1.57 7.71 -7.39
N TRP A 174 -0.75 7.06 -6.58
CA TRP A 174 -0.37 7.56 -5.26
C TRP A 174 1.14 7.53 -5.09
N ARG A 175 1.71 8.51 -4.39
CA ARG A 175 3.13 8.53 -4.01
C ARG A 175 3.24 8.29 -2.52
N VAL A 176 4.12 7.36 -2.13
CA VAL A 176 4.42 7.16 -0.71
C VAL A 176 5.20 8.35 -0.17
N ARG A 177 4.76 8.87 0.98
CA ARG A 177 5.34 10.02 1.68
C ARG A 177 6.01 9.64 3.01
N GLY A 178 5.75 8.44 3.49
CA GLY A 178 6.37 7.82 4.66
C GLY A 178 5.78 6.43 4.89
N LEU A 179 6.45 5.64 5.71
CA LEU A 179 6.00 4.30 6.07
C LEU A 179 6.36 3.98 7.50
N VAL A 180 5.52 3.17 8.14
CA VAL A 180 5.79 2.59 9.46
C VAL A 180 5.35 1.14 9.50
N GLN A 181 5.97 0.35 10.36
CA GLN A 181 5.50 -1.00 10.64
C GLN A 181 4.49 -1.01 11.80
N GLY A 182 3.42 -1.79 11.63
CA GLY A 182 2.41 -2.02 12.66
C GLY A 182 2.64 -3.33 13.42
N THR A 183 2.36 -3.35 14.72
CA THR A 183 2.29 -4.58 15.49
C THR A 183 0.84 -5.03 15.63
N VAL A 184 0.54 -6.25 15.21
CA VAL A 184 -0.80 -6.85 15.36
C VAL A 184 -0.85 -7.64 16.67
N LYS A 185 -1.82 -7.35 17.52
CA LYS A 185 -2.15 -8.10 18.75
C LYS A 185 -3.64 -8.35 18.78
N ASP A 186 -4.04 -9.58 19.10
CA ASP A 186 -5.45 -10.00 19.22
C ASP A 186 -6.30 -9.60 17.99
N GLY A 187 -5.74 -9.74 16.79
CA GLY A 187 -6.42 -9.44 15.53
C GLY A 187 -6.56 -7.94 15.22
N LYS A 188 -5.89 -7.06 15.96
CA LYS A 188 -5.89 -5.62 15.71
C LYS A 188 -4.49 -5.02 15.74
N ALA A 189 -4.30 -3.94 14.99
CA ALA A 189 -3.17 -3.05 15.13
C ALA A 189 -3.65 -1.61 15.35
N ARG A 190 -2.86 -0.86 16.10
CA ARG A 190 -3.06 0.58 16.31
C ARG A 190 -1.79 1.32 15.95
N ILE A 191 -1.90 2.30 15.05
CA ILE A 191 -0.85 3.29 14.82
C ILE A 191 -1.28 4.58 15.52
N ALA A 192 -0.55 4.97 16.56
CA ALA A 192 -0.83 6.20 17.29
C ALA A 192 -0.70 7.42 16.37
N ALA A 193 -1.53 8.44 16.56
CA ALA A 193 -1.51 9.67 15.76
C ALA A 193 -0.10 10.29 15.62
N ALA A 194 0.69 10.27 16.69
CA ALA A 194 2.06 10.80 16.73
C ALA A 194 3.08 9.97 15.92
N SER A 195 2.76 8.72 15.61
CA SER A 195 3.59 7.79 14.83
C SER A 195 3.05 7.59 13.41
N MET A 196 2.03 8.32 13.00
CA MET A 196 1.46 8.18 11.67
C MET A 196 2.48 8.59 10.60
N PRO A 197 2.66 7.78 9.54
CA PRO A 197 3.50 8.19 8.43
C PRO A 197 2.90 9.42 7.75
N LYS A 198 3.76 10.30 7.22
CA LYS A 198 3.30 11.45 6.44
C LYS A 198 2.42 10.99 5.27
N GLY A 199 1.32 11.68 5.01
CA GLY A 199 0.41 11.41 3.88
C GLY A 199 -0.99 11.98 4.14
N ASP A 200 -1.77 12.15 3.07
CA ASP A 200 -3.16 12.62 3.15
C ASP A 200 -4.14 11.43 3.21
N ALA A 201 -3.69 10.26 2.78
CA ALA A 201 -4.39 8.99 2.82
C ALA A 201 -3.43 7.86 3.23
N TYR A 202 -3.97 6.67 3.48
CA TYR A 202 -3.19 5.54 4.00
C TYR A 202 -3.50 4.25 3.25
N VAL A 203 -2.45 3.50 2.91
CA VAL A 203 -2.53 2.11 2.44
C VAL A 203 -1.94 1.22 3.53
N VAL A 204 -2.64 0.14 3.86
CA VAL A 204 -2.17 -0.86 4.82
C VAL A 204 -1.96 -2.17 4.09
N LEU A 205 -0.74 -2.69 4.14
CA LEU A 205 -0.36 -3.96 3.55
C LEU A 205 -0.07 -4.96 4.68
N TRP A 206 -0.75 -6.10 4.66
CA TRP A 206 -0.39 -7.27 5.46
C TRP A 206 0.36 -8.22 4.56
N GLN A 207 1.65 -8.42 4.82
CA GLN A 207 2.57 -9.12 3.93
C GLN A 207 3.26 -10.28 4.63
N ASP A 208 3.61 -11.32 3.88
CA ASP A 208 4.60 -12.30 4.35
C ASP A 208 5.96 -11.60 4.56
N ASN A 209 6.76 -12.07 5.53
CA ASN A 209 8.02 -11.43 5.93
C ASN A 209 9.00 -11.15 4.77
N GLY A 210 9.82 -10.10 4.93
CA GLY A 210 10.78 -9.63 3.93
C GLY A 210 10.15 -8.75 2.85
N PRO A 211 9.16 -7.93 3.23
CA PRO A 211 7.94 -7.66 2.44
C PRO A 211 7.82 -8.43 1.11
N ASN A 212 7.10 -9.55 1.13
CA ASN A 212 6.80 -10.33 -0.07
C ASN A 212 5.30 -10.23 -0.39
N LYS A 213 4.65 -11.35 -0.67
CA LYS A 213 3.23 -11.50 -0.96
C LYS A 213 2.35 -10.64 -0.06
N ILE A 214 1.53 -9.80 -0.69
CA ILE A 214 0.44 -9.08 -0.03
C ILE A 214 -0.72 -10.06 0.17
N VAL A 215 -0.93 -10.45 1.43
CA VAL A 215 -1.95 -11.45 1.80
C VAL A 215 -3.30 -10.82 2.13
N ALA A 216 -3.31 -9.54 2.50
CA ALA A 216 -4.49 -8.71 2.68
C ALA A 216 -4.08 -7.23 2.56
N MET A 217 -5.02 -6.38 2.19
CA MET A 217 -4.78 -4.93 2.19
C MET A 217 -6.00 -4.16 2.67
N GLY A 218 -5.76 -2.99 3.26
CA GLY A 218 -6.80 -2.02 3.56
C GLY A 218 -6.35 -0.64 3.16
N SER A 219 -7.27 0.32 3.20
CA SER A 219 -6.94 1.70 2.90
C SER A 219 -7.91 2.66 3.55
N LEU A 220 -7.45 3.88 3.81
CA LEU A 220 -8.27 5.00 4.28
C LEU A 220 -7.98 6.22 3.41
N GLY A 221 -9.00 6.73 2.71
CA GLY A 221 -8.86 7.90 1.83
C GLY A 221 -8.22 7.62 0.48
N VAL A 222 -8.03 6.35 0.11
CA VAL A 222 -7.49 5.91 -1.18
C VAL A 222 -8.61 5.30 -2.01
N ASN A 223 -8.73 5.77 -3.25
CA ASN A 223 -9.59 5.16 -4.26
C ASN A 223 -8.69 4.51 -5.32
N PRO A 224 -8.87 3.21 -5.60
CA PRO A 224 -8.27 2.54 -6.76
C PRO A 224 -8.76 3.14 -8.08
#